data_AF-A0A0E3PRR6-F1
#
_entry.id   AF-A0A0E3PRR6-F1
#
_cell.length_a   1.000
_cell.length_b   1.000
_cell.length_c   1.000
_cell.angle_alpha   90.00
_cell.angle_beta   90.00
_cell.angle_gamma   90.00
#
_symmetry.space_group_name_H-M   'P 1'
#
loop_
_entity.id
_entity.type
_entity.pdbx_description
1 polymer ?
#
loop_
_entity_poly.entity_id
_entity_poly.type
_entity_poly.pdbx_seq_one_letter_code
_entity_poly.pdbx_strand_id
1 'polypeptide(L)'
;MFPEEWLRQTAKENGLIKRERKIDPVILFWVLTLSFGVRLQRTLASLKREYEKESGKNIIDSSWYYRFTPELVEFPHQCVIHGSKNLQKTLVENLAKNSKTSRMFSFKTAQLFFFTLLSRQVSGIKIKNSSCRHKSWSYGKCSC
;
A
#
# COMPACT_ATOMS: atom_id res chain seq x y z
N MET A 1 -13.10 9.33 -5.81
CA MET A 1 -13.27 8.55 -4.55
C MET A 1 -12.33 9.04 -3.47
N PHE A 2 -11.01 9.21 -3.73
CA PHE A 2 -10.06 9.79 -2.77
C PHE A 2 -9.18 10.87 -3.43
N PRO A 3 -9.51 12.17 -3.29
CA PRO A 3 -8.65 13.25 -3.77
C PRO A 3 -7.40 13.38 -2.87
N GLU A 4 -6.24 13.69 -3.45
CA GLU A 4 -4.98 13.80 -2.72
C GLU A 4 -5.01 14.86 -1.62
N GLU A 5 -5.62 16.01 -1.91
CA GLU A 5 -5.77 17.11 -0.97
C GLU A 5 -6.58 16.69 0.26
N TRP A 6 -7.66 15.95 0.05
CA TRP A 6 -8.45 15.40 1.15
C TRP A 6 -7.65 14.42 1.99
N LEU A 7 -6.86 13.52 1.38
CA LEU A 7 -6.00 12.60 2.11
C LEU A 7 -4.95 13.34 2.96
N ARG A 8 -4.34 14.39 2.42
CA ARG A 8 -3.37 15.22 3.14
C ARG A 8 -4.03 15.95 4.31
N GLN A 9 -5.23 16.50 4.11
CA GLN A 9 -5.98 17.20 5.14
C GLN A 9 -6.39 16.24 6.27
N THR A 10 -6.99 15.10 5.95
CA THR A 10 -7.37 14.07 6.93
C THR A 10 -6.15 13.55 7.71
N ALA A 11 -5.01 13.38 7.06
CA ALA A 11 -3.77 12.97 7.74
C ALA A 11 -3.21 14.03 8.70
N LYS A 12 -3.44 15.32 8.42
CA LYS A 12 -3.09 16.41 9.33
C LYS A 12 -4.02 16.45 10.54
N GLU A 13 -5.32 16.34 10.30
CA GLU A 13 -6.37 16.36 11.34
C GLU A 13 -6.22 15.20 12.32
N ASN A 14 -5.96 13.98 11.81
CA ASN A 14 -5.77 12.79 12.64
C ASN A 14 -4.42 12.73 13.37
N GLY A 15 -3.54 13.73 13.18
CA GLY A 15 -2.23 13.75 13.84
C GLY A 15 -1.22 12.73 13.31
N LEU A 16 -1.54 12.00 12.23
CA LEU A 16 -0.63 11.06 11.57
C LEU A 16 0.65 11.77 11.09
N ILE A 17 0.52 13.03 10.68
CA ILE A 17 1.64 13.88 10.27
C ILE A 17 1.67 15.15 11.13
N LYS A 18 2.39 15.09 12.26
CA LYS A 18 2.73 16.28 13.05
C LYS A 18 3.86 17.13 12.42
N ARG A 19 4.69 16.55 11.54
CA ARG A 19 5.74 17.23 10.75
C ARG A 19 5.89 16.58 9.37
N GLU A 20 5.64 17.33 8.30
CA GLU A 20 5.56 16.88 6.89
C GLU A 20 6.87 16.37 6.25
N ARG A 21 8.01 16.35 6.95
CA ARG A 21 9.31 16.33 6.26
C ARG A 21 9.75 14.99 5.66
N LYS A 22 9.17 13.84 6.05
CA LYS A 22 9.72 12.52 5.64
C LYS A 22 8.74 11.53 5.02
N ILE A 23 7.48 11.53 5.42
CA ILE A 23 6.48 10.58 4.91
C ILE A 23 5.32 11.35 4.30
N ASP A 24 5.10 11.15 3.01
CA ASP A 24 3.91 11.57 2.30
C ASP A 24 2.71 10.66 2.66
N PRO A 25 1.58 11.22 3.13
CA PRO A 25 0.41 10.44 3.55
C PRO A 25 -0.32 9.80 2.38
N VAL A 26 -0.28 10.41 1.19
CA VAL A 26 -0.94 9.90 -0.01
C VAL A 26 -0.21 8.64 -0.48
N ILE A 27 1.11 8.68 -0.53
CA ILE A 27 1.94 7.52 -0.89
C ILE A 27 1.76 6.41 0.15
N LEU A 28 1.75 6.75 1.45
CA LEU A 28 1.55 5.78 2.52
C LEU A 28 0.20 5.08 2.40
N PHE A 29 -0.87 5.85 2.14
CA PHE A 29 -2.21 5.31 1.91
C PHE A 29 -2.22 4.28 0.79
N TRP A 30 -1.72 4.64 -0.40
CA TRP A 30 -1.72 3.74 -1.55
C TRP A 30 -0.85 2.51 -1.34
N VAL A 31 0.34 2.67 -0.76
CA VAL A 31 1.22 1.55 -0.45
C VAL A 31 0.54 0.59 0.52
N LEU A 32 -0.11 1.08 1.58
CA LEU A 32 -0.87 0.24 2.50
C LEU A 32 -2.02 -0.49 1.79
N THR A 33 -2.90 0.25 1.10
CA THR A 33 -4.07 -0.33 0.44
C THR A 33 -3.69 -1.38 -0.60
N LEU A 34 -2.67 -1.12 -1.43
CA LEU A 34 -2.23 -2.05 -2.47
C LEU A 34 -1.41 -3.22 -1.91
N SER A 35 -0.63 -3.00 -0.85
CA SER A 35 0.21 -4.04 -0.27
C SER A 35 -0.53 -5.04 0.61
N PHE A 36 -1.77 -4.74 0.99
CA PHE A 36 -2.69 -5.68 1.64
C PHE A 36 -3.78 -6.19 0.68
N GLY A 37 -4.26 -5.34 -0.23
CA GLY A 37 -5.37 -5.68 -1.13
C GLY A 37 -4.97 -6.41 -2.42
N VAL A 38 -3.74 -6.21 -2.91
CA VAL A 38 -3.26 -6.78 -4.19
C VAL A 38 -2.13 -7.76 -3.97
N ARG A 39 -1.19 -7.38 -3.13
CA ARG A 39 -0.04 -8.21 -2.76
C ARG A 39 -0.31 -8.71 -1.35
N LEU A 40 0.09 -9.94 -1.03
CA LEU A 40 0.02 -10.45 0.34
C LEU A 40 1.33 -10.12 1.05
N GLN A 41 1.72 -8.84 1.10
CA GLN A 41 2.97 -8.47 1.77
C GLN A 41 2.84 -8.75 3.26
N ARG A 42 3.69 -9.64 3.78
CA ARG A 42 3.57 -10.18 5.14
C ARG A 42 4.41 -9.42 6.18
N THR A 43 5.25 -8.47 5.76
CA THR A 43 6.23 -7.85 6.66
C THR A 43 6.26 -6.32 6.54
N LEU A 44 6.50 -5.65 7.66
CA LEU A 44 6.69 -4.20 7.68
C LEU A 44 7.92 -3.75 6.87
N ALA A 45 8.94 -4.62 6.74
CA ALA A 45 10.12 -4.36 5.95
C ALA A 45 9.84 -4.38 4.44
N SER A 46 8.98 -5.29 3.96
CA SER A 46 8.56 -5.28 2.55
C SER A 46 7.70 -4.06 2.23
N LEU A 47 6.84 -3.65 3.17
CA LEU A 47 6.01 -2.46 3.03
C LEU A 47 6.87 -1.19 2.95
N LYS A 48 7.91 -1.11 3.79
CA LYS A 48 8.90 -0.03 3.75
C LYS A 48 9.57 0.05 2.38
N ARG A 49 10.06 -1.08 1.82
CA ARG A 49 10.73 -1.09 0.52
C ARG A 49 9.82 -0.61 -0.61
N GLU A 50 8.55 -0.98 -0.58
CA GLU A 50 7.57 -0.47 -1.56
C GLU A 50 7.36 1.03 -1.37
N TYR A 51 7.25 1.49 -0.12
CA TYR A 51 7.17 2.92 0.17
C TYR A 51 8.39 3.71 -0.34
N GLU A 52 9.61 3.24 -0.09
CA GLU A 52 10.83 3.91 -0.54
C GLU A 52 10.92 3.95 -2.07
N LYS A 53 10.47 2.88 -2.73
CA LYS A 53 10.38 2.78 -4.19
C LYS A 53 9.38 3.78 -4.77
N GLU A 54 8.18 3.89 -4.21
CA GLU A 54 7.13 4.79 -4.70
C GLU A 54 7.39 6.26 -4.35
N SER A 55 7.97 6.53 -3.17
CA SER A 55 8.30 7.89 -2.74
C SER A 55 9.63 8.42 -3.30
N GLY A 56 10.50 7.54 -3.81
CA GLY A 56 11.86 7.87 -4.20
C GLY A 56 12.75 8.32 -3.03
N LYS A 57 12.30 8.12 -1.78
CA LYS A 57 12.99 8.56 -0.56
C LYS A 57 13.44 7.36 0.24
N ASN A 58 14.67 7.39 0.74
CA ASN A 58 15.13 6.40 1.70
C ASN A 58 14.73 6.81 3.12
N ILE A 59 14.17 5.88 3.89
CA ILE A 59 13.72 6.10 5.27
C ILE A 59 14.53 5.20 6.19
N ILE A 60 15.02 5.76 7.29
CA ILE A 60 15.71 4.96 8.32
C ILE A 60 14.70 4.03 9.01
N ASP A 61 15.09 2.77 9.26
CA ASP A 61 14.21 1.74 9.85
C ASP A 61 13.47 2.24 11.10
N SER A 62 14.18 2.81 12.07
CA SER A 62 13.57 3.34 13.29
C SER A 62 12.46 4.36 12.98
N SER A 63 12.72 5.31 12.08
CA SER A 63 11.74 6.31 11.66
C SER A 63 10.52 5.72 10.97
N TRP A 64 10.62 4.54 10.35
CA TRP A 64 9.50 3.84 9.74
C TRP A 64 8.63 3.17 10.82
N TYR A 65 9.24 2.43 11.74
CA TYR A 65 8.52 1.70 12.78
C TYR A 65 7.80 2.61 13.77
N TYR A 66 8.37 3.77 14.12
CA TYR A 66 7.73 4.75 15.01
C TYR A 66 6.43 5.37 14.49
N ARG A 67 6.01 5.05 13.25
CA ARG A 67 4.81 5.61 12.62
C ARG A 67 3.60 4.73 12.70
N PHE A 68 3.77 3.46 13.09
CA PHE A 68 2.68 2.54 13.38
C PHE A 68 2.08 2.87 14.74
N THR A 69 1.37 3.98 14.76
CA THR A 69 0.73 4.60 15.93
C THR A 69 -0.79 4.45 15.81
N PRO A 70 -1.56 4.57 16.91
CA PRO A 70 -3.01 4.58 16.84
C PRO A 70 -3.57 5.62 15.85
N GLU A 71 -2.90 6.76 15.71
CA GLU A 71 -3.22 7.80 14.72
C GLU A 71 -3.15 7.28 13.27
N LEU A 72 -2.21 6.37 12.99
CA LEU A 72 -2.15 5.67 11.70
C LEU A 72 -3.31 4.71 11.51
N VAL A 73 -3.95 4.18 12.54
CA VAL A 73 -5.12 3.31 12.40
C VAL A 73 -6.38 4.14 12.13
N GLU A 74 -6.48 5.31 12.78
CA GLU A 74 -7.62 6.21 12.58
C GLU A 74 -7.68 6.77 11.16
N PHE A 75 -6.53 7.03 10.53
CA PHE A 75 -6.49 7.52 9.16
C PHE A 75 -7.14 6.58 8.11
N PRO A 76 -6.76 5.31 7.98
CA PRO A 76 -7.44 4.33 7.14
C PRO A 76 -8.91 4.12 7.53
N HIS A 77 -9.24 4.18 8.83
CA HIS A 77 -10.63 4.09 9.27
C HIS A 77 -11.49 5.22 8.67
N GLN A 78 -11.01 6.47 8.74
CA GLN A 78 -11.65 7.61 8.08
C GLN A 78 -11.73 7.44 6.56
N CYS A 79 -10.67 6.91 5.92
CA CYS A 79 -10.69 6.60 4.50
C CYS A 79 -11.79 5.57 4.15
N VAL A 80 -11.99 4.54 4.96
CA VAL A 80 -13.05 3.53 4.73
C VAL A 80 -14.43 4.17 4.85
N ILE A 81 -14.68 4.97 5.88
CA ILE A 81 -15.95 5.68 6.06
C ILE A 81 -16.22 6.60 4.86
N HIS A 82 -15.23 7.40 4.46
CA HIS A 82 -15.34 8.31 3.31
C HIS A 82 -15.56 7.54 2.00
N GLY A 83 -14.84 6.45 1.80
CA GLY A 83 -14.97 5.57 0.64
C GLY A 83 -16.38 4.99 0.53
N SER A 84 -16.90 4.43 1.62
CA SER A 84 -18.26 3.88 1.68
C SER A 84 -19.33 4.92 1.37
N LYS A 85 -19.22 6.14 1.95
CA LYS A 85 -20.15 7.24 1.66
C LYS A 85 -20.13 7.65 0.18
N ASN A 86 -18.94 7.79 -0.40
CA ASN A 86 -18.80 8.15 -1.81
C ASN A 86 -19.35 7.06 -2.74
N LEU A 87 -19.14 5.80 -2.40
CA LEU A 87 -19.70 4.67 -3.15
C LEU A 87 -21.23 4.72 -3.12
N GLN A 88 -21.84 4.87 -1.95
CA GLN A 88 -23.30 4.98 -1.83
C GLN A 88 -23.84 6.15 -2.65
N LYS A 89 -23.23 7.34 -2.55
CA LYS A 89 -23.61 8.50 -3.37
C LYS A 89 -23.52 8.22 -4.87
N THR A 90 -22.41 7.64 -5.31
CA THR A 90 -22.20 7.30 -6.73
C THR A 90 -23.24 6.28 -7.21
N LEU A 91 -23.59 5.30 -6.38
CA LEU A 91 -24.63 4.32 -6.69
C LEU A 91 -26.00 4.98 -6.83
N VAL A 92 -26.41 5.83 -5.88
CA VAL A 92 -27.70 6.55 -5.93
C VAL A 92 -27.79 7.46 -7.17
N GLU A 93 -26.71 8.21 -7.47
CA GLU A 93 -26.66 9.05 -8.66
C GLU A 93 -26.74 8.23 -9.96
N ASN A 94 -26.09 7.07 -10.01
CA ASN A 94 -26.15 6.19 -11.17
C ASN A 94 -27.53 5.55 -11.33
N LEU A 95 -28.18 5.16 -10.23
CA LEU A 95 -29.56 4.66 -10.26
C LEU A 95 -30.54 5.73 -10.77
N ALA A 96 -30.36 6.98 -10.37
CA ALA A 96 -31.16 8.10 -10.87
C ALA A 96 -30.92 8.40 -12.37
N LYS A 97 -29.72 8.10 -12.88
CA LYS A 97 -29.34 8.31 -14.29
C LYS A 97 -29.67 7.12 -15.21
N ASN A 98 -29.97 5.94 -14.64
CA ASN A 98 -30.21 4.69 -15.38
C ASN A 98 -31.59 4.60 -16.07
N SER A 99 -32.21 5.73 -16.43
CA SER A 99 -33.14 5.77 -17.58
C SER A 99 -32.39 5.87 -18.92
N LYS A 100 -31.09 6.19 -18.94
CA LYS A 100 -30.25 6.11 -20.14
C LYS A 100 -28.85 5.57 -19.86
N THR A 101 -28.67 4.32 -20.26
CA THR A 101 -27.39 3.72 -20.68
C THR A 101 -26.38 3.38 -19.57
N SER A 102 -26.37 2.08 -19.27
CA SER A 102 -25.29 1.33 -18.63
C SER A 102 -23.90 1.77 -19.10
N ARG A 103 -23.07 2.24 -18.18
CA ARG A 103 -21.61 2.14 -18.33
C ARG A 103 -20.96 1.92 -16.97
N MET A 104 -20.66 0.66 -16.72
CA MET A 104 -20.01 0.16 -15.52
C MET A 104 -18.59 0.76 -15.41
N PHE A 105 -18.30 1.25 -14.20
CA PHE A 105 -17.08 1.84 -13.68
C PHE A 105 -15.78 1.61 -14.49
N SER A 106 -15.24 2.70 -15.03
CA SER A 106 -13.89 2.72 -15.59
C SER A 106 -12.87 2.85 -14.46
N PHE A 107 -12.30 1.72 -14.04
CA PHE A 107 -11.18 1.59 -13.11
C PHE A 107 -9.85 2.09 -13.72
N LYS A 108 -9.87 3.12 -14.58
CA LYS A 108 -8.73 3.50 -15.43
C LYS A 108 -7.57 4.15 -14.67
N THR A 109 -7.83 4.82 -13.55
CA THR A 109 -6.77 5.46 -12.75
C THR A 109 -6.01 4.46 -11.87
N ALA A 110 -6.69 3.46 -11.33
CA ALA A 110 -6.03 2.36 -10.63
C ALA A 110 -5.30 1.43 -11.61
N GLN A 111 -5.79 1.27 -12.84
CA GLN A 111 -5.20 0.38 -13.85
C GLN A 111 -3.87 0.89 -14.42
N LEU A 112 -3.65 2.21 -14.55
CA LEU A 112 -2.34 2.76 -14.94
C LEU A 112 -1.29 2.56 -13.85
N PHE A 113 -1.65 2.74 -12.58
CA PHE A 113 -0.78 2.39 -11.44
C PHE A 113 -0.55 0.87 -11.37
N PHE A 114 -1.59 0.06 -11.58
CA PHE A 114 -1.49 -1.40 -11.66
C PHE A 114 -0.59 -1.85 -12.80
N PHE A 115 -0.72 -1.30 -14.01
CA PHE A 115 0.13 -1.68 -15.14
C PHE A 115 1.58 -1.31 -14.84
N THR A 116 1.85 -0.12 -14.31
CA THR A 116 3.22 0.31 -13.98
C THR A 116 3.84 -0.52 -12.85
N LEU A 117 3.04 -0.94 -11.85
CA LEU A 117 3.49 -1.77 -10.73
C LEU A 117 3.62 -3.26 -11.10
N LEU A 118 2.72 -3.77 -11.95
CA LEU A 118 2.65 -5.17 -12.38
C LEU A 118 3.67 -5.46 -13.49
N SER A 119 3.84 -4.57 -14.48
CA SER A 119 4.91 -4.65 -15.50
C SER A 119 6.31 -4.69 -14.88
N ARG A 120 6.47 -4.14 -13.66
CA ARG A 120 7.72 -4.10 -12.92
C ARG A 120 7.91 -5.28 -11.94
N GLN A 121 6.87 -6.09 -11.69
CA GLN A 121 6.95 -7.31 -10.88
C GLN A 121 7.42 -8.54 -11.68
N VAL A 122 7.10 -8.61 -12.98
CA VAL A 122 7.40 -9.78 -13.81
C VAL A 122 8.90 -9.90 -14.16
N SER A 123 9.66 -8.80 -14.13
CA SER A 123 11.10 -8.79 -14.42
C SER A 123 12.01 -9.28 -13.27
N GLY A 124 11.44 -9.61 -12.10
CA GLY A 124 12.19 -10.01 -10.90
C GLY A 124 12.11 -11.48 -10.51
N ILE A 125 11.28 -12.30 -11.16
CA ILE A 125 11.14 -13.72 -10.83
C ILE A 125 12.23 -14.51 -11.58
N LYS A 126 13.47 -14.43 -11.08
CA LYS A 126 14.48 -15.44 -11.37
C LYS A 126 14.23 -16.58 -10.38
N ILE A 127 13.51 -17.61 -10.83
CA ILE A 127 13.36 -18.86 -10.09
C ILE A 127 14.77 -19.41 -9.88
N LYS A 128 15.34 -19.23 -8.68
CA LYS A 128 16.53 -19.96 -8.27
C LYS A 128 16.08 -21.40 -8.06
N ASN A 129 16.26 -22.24 -9.08
CA ASN A 129 16.30 -23.68 -8.91
C ASN A 129 17.43 -23.98 -7.93
N SER A 130 17.08 -24.27 -6.66
CA SER A 130 17.98 -24.90 -5.72
C SER A 130 18.17 -26.34 -6.16
N SER A 131 19.13 -26.58 -7.06
CA SER A 131 19.67 -27.91 -7.29
C SER A 131 20.36 -28.38 -6.02
N CYS A 132 19.94 -29.54 -5.52
CA CYS A 132 20.45 -30.26 -4.37
C CYS A 132 21.97 -30.16 -4.18
N ARG A 133 22.39 -29.97 -2.93
CA ARG A 133 23.66 -30.54 -2.47
C ARG A 133 23.45 -31.09 -1.06
N HIS A 134 23.36 -32.43 -1.00
CA HIS A 134 23.56 -33.24 0.18
C HIS A 134 24.69 -32.68 1.06
N LYS A 135 24.49 -32.64 2.38
CA LYS A 135 25.52 -32.97 3.37
C LYS A 135 24.84 -33.39 4.67
N SER A 136 25.20 -34.60 5.10
CA SER A 136 24.71 -35.28 6.29
C SER A 136 25.07 -34.52 7.56
N TRP A 137 24.20 -34.63 8.56
CA TRP A 137 24.52 -34.24 9.93
C TRP A 137 25.42 -35.31 10.56
N SER A 138 26.56 -34.89 11.09
CA SER A 138 27.26 -35.61 12.16
C SER A 138 27.68 -34.60 13.21
N TYR A 139 27.23 -34.89 14.43
CA TYR A 139 27.53 -34.17 15.66
C TYR A 139 29.05 -34.14 15.92
N GLY A 140 29.59 -33.00 16.34
CA GLY A 140 30.96 -32.93 16.83
C GLY A 140 31.45 -31.51 17.11
N LYS A 141 31.80 -31.26 18.37
CA LYS A 141 32.42 -30.05 18.93
C LYS A 141 33.71 -29.60 18.22
N CYS A 142 34.04 -28.31 18.34
CA CYS A 142 35.32 -27.72 18.82
C CYS A 142 35.27 -26.21 18.48
N SER A 143 35.35 -25.26 19.41
CA SER A 143 36.46 -24.85 20.30
C SER A 143 37.68 -24.28 19.56
N CYS A 144 37.95 -23.01 19.90
CA CYS A 144 38.97 -22.03 19.44
C CYS A 144 38.80 -21.50 18.01
#